data_AF-A0A975SKG9-F1
#
_entry.id   AF-A0A975SKG9-F1
#
_cell.length_a   1.000
_cell.length_b   1.000
_cell.length_c   1.000
_cell.angle_alpha   90.00
_cell.angle_beta   90.00
_cell.angle_gamma   90.00
#
_symmetry.space_group_name_H-M   'P 1'
#
loop_
_entity.id
_entity.type
_entity.pdbx_description
1 polymer ?
#
loop_
_entity_poly.entity_id
_entity_poly.type
_entity_poly.pdbx_seq_one_letter_code
_entity_poly.pdbx_strand_id
1 'polypeptide(L)'
;MPPATRQLTLQLAAFILVLSLAWPIYGLHAGPWPWLPLSLAIGGCAGFLAWLTRQPWWWRLIHCLFVPLAYGAAQLHLPPLVYLVAFMVLMLVYRGAVTGRVPLYFSNAITAQALLAMGEQQHKTALLDLGAGIGSLIYPIARQRPDWQLRGLENAPLTWLIGHLRGRGKANVRLEFGDLWQRSLAEENWVYTFLSPEPMAELGVKAAEEMPADGLLVSNSFPIPWAEADWTATLEDRRTTRLYCYRAESLRQALAVARQSAENPDSPKPSS
;
A
#
# COMPACT_ATOMS: atom_id res chain seq x y z
N MET A 1 -21.60 -9.13 -6.40
CA MET A 1 -20.45 -9.99 -6.75
C MET A 1 -19.17 -9.28 -6.34
N PRO A 2 -18.22 -9.96 -5.69
CA PRO A 2 -16.88 -9.42 -5.46
C PRO A 2 -16.28 -8.82 -6.74
N PRO A 3 -15.50 -7.73 -6.66
CA PRO A 3 -14.94 -7.07 -7.84
C PRO A 3 -14.18 -8.06 -8.74
N ALA A 4 -13.37 -8.96 -8.15
CA ALA A 4 -12.58 -9.95 -8.88
C ALA A 4 -13.44 -10.94 -9.68
N THR A 5 -14.53 -11.45 -9.09
CA THR A 5 -15.41 -12.41 -9.80
C THR A 5 -16.12 -11.75 -10.96
N ARG A 6 -16.52 -10.47 -10.81
CA ARG A 6 -17.13 -9.70 -11.91
C ARG A 6 -16.18 -9.55 -13.11
N GLN A 7 -14.92 -9.21 -12.88
CA GLN A 7 -13.95 -9.06 -13.98
C GLN A 7 -13.66 -10.40 -14.66
N LEU A 8 -13.50 -11.47 -13.88
CA LEU A 8 -13.28 -12.80 -14.42
C LEU A 8 -14.45 -13.25 -15.30
N THR A 9 -15.69 -13.06 -14.85
CA THR A 9 -16.89 -13.42 -15.61
C THR A 9 -16.96 -12.68 -16.94
N LEU A 10 -16.66 -11.37 -16.97
CA LEU A 10 -16.67 -10.61 -18.23
C LEU A 10 -15.60 -11.10 -19.22
N GLN A 11 -14.40 -11.37 -18.72
CA GLN A 11 -13.31 -11.88 -19.56
C GLN A 11 -13.63 -13.27 -20.12
N LEU A 12 -14.17 -14.17 -19.29
CA LEU A 12 -14.58 -15.51 -19.70
C LEU A 12 -15.76 -15.48 -20.67
N ALA A 13 -16.74 -14.62 -20.45
CA ALA A 13 -17.87 -14.47 -21.36
C ALA A 13 -17.42 -14.04 -22.76
N ALA A 14 -16.51 -13.06 -22.86
CA ALA A 14 -15.92 -12.66 -24.13
C ALA A 14 -15.14 -13.78 -24.80
N PHE A 15 -14.34 -14.51 -24.03
CA PHE A 15 -13.55 -15.64 -24.51
C PHE A 15 -14.44 -16.74 -25.09
N ILE A 16 -15.45 -17.18 -24.34
CA ILE A 16 -16.41 -18.20 -24.76
C ILE A 16 -17.18 -17.74 -25.99
N LEU A 17 -17.70 -16.50 -26.00
CA LEU A 17 -18.47 -15.97 -27.12
C LEU A 17 -17.66 -15.97 -28.43
N VAL A 18 -16.45 -15.41 -28.41
CA VAL A 18 -15.63 -15.31 -29.63
C VAL A 18 -15.19 -16.69 -30.11
N LEU A 19 -14.80 -17.60 -29.21
CA LEU A 19 -14.43 -18.97 -29.61
C LEU A 19 -15.62 -19.77 -30.13
N SER A 20 -16.81 -19.57 -29.58
CA SER A 20 -18.03 -20.25 -30.04
C SER A 20 -18.40 -19.82 -31.46
N LEU A 21 -18.18 -18.55 -31.80
CA LEU A 21 -18.38 -18.01 -33.16
C LEU A 21 -17.27 -18.44 -34.12
N ALA A 22 -16.03 -18.58 -33.63
CA ALA A 22 -14.89 -19.00 -34.44
C ALA A 22 -14.88 -20.51 -34.74
N TRP A 23 -15.40 -21.33 -33.82
CA TRP A 23 -15.35 -22.78 -33.89
C TRP A 23 -15.93 -23.38 -35.18
N PRO A 24 -17.13 -22.98 -35.67
CA PRO A 24 -17.66 -23.50 -36.92
C PRO A 24 -16.78 -23.17 -38.14
N ILE A 25 -16.08 -22.04 -38.12
CA ILE A 25 -15.30 -21.54 -39.24
C ILE A 25 -13.93 -22.21 -39.30
N TYR A 26 -13.24 -22.29 -38.15
CA TYR A 26 -11.85 -22.75 -38.10
C TYR A 26 -11.71 -24.17 -37.53
N GLY A 27 -12.58 -24.56 -36.60
CA GLY A 27 -12.56 -25.88 -35.97
C GLY A 27 -13.08 -27.00 -36.89
N LEU A 28 -14.13 -26.74 -37.68
CA LEU A 28 -14.67 -27.74 -38.61
C LEU A 28 -13.80 -27.97 -39.85
N HIS A 29 -13.01 -26.98 -40.25
CA HIS A 29 -12.21 -27.02 -41.46
C HIS A 29 -10.79 -27.58 -41.26
N ALA A 30 -10.45 -28.09 -40.06
CA ALA A 30 -9.13 -28.62 -39.68
C ALA A 30 -7.93 -27.71 -40.02
N GLY A 31 -8.18 -26.41 -40.26
CA GLY A 31 -7.17 -25.43 -40.60
C GLY A 31 -6.45 -24.87 -39.37
N PRO A 32 -5.30 -24.21 -39.55
CA PRO A 32 -4.63 -23.52 -38.47
C PRO A 32 -5.51 -22.38 -37.96
N TRP A 33 -5.66 -22.30 -36.64
CA TRP A 33 -6.44 -21.26 -36.00
C TRP A 33 -5.73 -19.90 -36.10
N PRO A 34 -6.39 -18.82 -36.52
CA PRO A 34 -5.80 -17.48 -36.60
C PRO A 34 -5.75 -16.85 -35.21
N TRP A 35 -4.86 -17.35 -34.36
CA TRP A 35 -4.79 -16.98 -32.94
C TRP A 35 -4.58 -15.49 -32.68
N LEU A 36 -3.81 -14.80 -33.54
CA LEU A 36 -3.61 -13.35 -33.39
C LEU A 36 -4.92 -12.57 -33.60
N PRO A 37 -5.64 -12.67 -34.75
CA PRO A 37 -6.97 -12.08 -34.90
C PRO A 37 -7.97 -12.47 -33.82
N LEU A 38 -7.97 -13.75 -33.40
CA LEU A 38 -8.86 -14.23 -32.34
C LEU A 38 -8.55 -13.57 -30.98
N SER A 39 -7.26 -13.41 -30.64
CA SER A 39 -6.85 -12.74 -29.40
C SER A 39 -7.32 -11.29 -29.36
N LEU A 40 -7.23 -10.57 -30.49
CA LEU A 40 -7.70 -9.19 -30.64
C LEU A 40 -9.23 -9.10 -30.55
N ALA A 41 -9.95 -10.04 -31.18
CA ALA A 41 -11.40 -10.13 -31.10
C ALA A 41 -11.90 -10.41 -29.68
N ILE A 42 -11.25 -11.33 -28.96
CA ILE A 42 -11.55 -11.61 -27.54
C ILE A 42 -11.30 -10.36 -26.69
N GLY A 43 -10.16 -9.70 -26.86
CA GLY A 43 -9.83 -8.46 -26.15
C GLY A 43 -10.85 -7.36 -26.42
N GLY A 44 -11.18 -7.10 -27.69
CA GLY A 44 -12.18 -6.11 -28.09
C GLY A 44 -13.58 -6.41 -27.52
N CYS A 45 -14.01 -7.68 -27.56
CA CYS A 45 -15.28 -8.12 -26.98
C CYS A 45 -15.30 -7.92 -25.46
N ALA A 46 -14.23 -8.30 -24.76
CA ALA A 46 -14.11 -8.10 -23.31
C ALA A 46 -14.12 -6.61 -22.94
N GLY A 47 -13.39 -5.79 -23.69
CA GLY A 47 -13.39 -4.33 -23.54
C GLY A 47 -14.76 -3.70 -23.77
N PHE A 48 -15.49 -4.18 -24.78
CA PHE A 48 -16.85 -3.75 -25.07
C PHE A 48 -17.83 -4.13 -23.94
N LEU A 49 -17.76 -5.36 -23.43
CA LEU A 49 -18.55 -5.79 -22.27
C LEU A 49 -18.20 -4.99 -21.01
N ALA A 50 -16.92 -4.66 -20.80
CA ALA A 50 -16.48 -3.79 -19.71
C ALA A 50 -17.03 -2.34 -19.87
N TRP A 51 -17.09 -1.83 -21.10
CA TRP A 51 -17.71 -0.54 -21.40
C TRP A 51 -19.22 -0.56 -21.12
N LEU A 52 -19.94 -1.58 -21.60
CA LEU A 52 -21.39 -1.76 -21.35
C LEU A 52 -21.72 -1.83 -19.86
N THR A 53 -20.88 -2.52 -19.09
CA THR A 53 -21.04 -2.68 -17.65
C THR A 53 -20.51 -1.48 -16.84
N ARG A 54 -20.16 -0.37 -17.52
CA ARG A 54 -19.66 0.88 -16.94
C ARG A 54 -18.45 0.71 -16.02
N GLN A 55 -17.56 -0.22 -16.38
CA GLN A 55 -16.30 -0.38 -15.65
C GLN A 55 -15.45 0.90 -15.79
N PRO A 56 -14.58 1.21 -14.80
CA PRO A 56 -13.60 2.27 -14.92
C PRO A 56 -12.72 2.11 -16.17
N TRP A 57 -12.22 3.22 -16.72
CA TRP A 57 -11.47 3.22 -17.98
C TRP A 57 -10.23 2.30 -17.96
N TRP A 58 -9.54 2.22 -16.83
CA TRP A 58 -8.38 1.34 -16.66
C TRP A 58 -8.76 -0.14 -16.76
N TRP A 59 -9.92 -0.54 -16.23
CA TRP A 59 -10.42 -1.91 -16.36
C TRP A 59 -10.75 -2.26 -17.81
N ARG A 60 -11.28 -1.30 -18.59
CA ARG A 60 -11.55 -1.51 -20.02
C ARG A 60 -10.25 -1.77 -20.78
N LEU A 61 -9.18 -1.02 -20.48
CA LEU A 61 -7.87 -1.25 -21.08
C LEU A 61 -7.31 -2.62 -20.71
N ILE A 62 -7.42 -3.03 -19.44
CA ILE A 62 -6.99 -4.37 -19.00
C ILE A 62 -7.72 -5.45 -19.81
N HIS A 63 -9.04 -5.36 -19.93
CA HIS A 63 -9.84 -6.33 -20.72
C HIS A 63 -9.44 -6.36 -22.20
N CYS A 64 -9.24 -5.19 -22.82
CA CYS A 64 -8.79 -5.10 -24.21
C CYS A 64 -7.43 -5.76 -24.44
N LEU A 65 -6.50 -5.60 -23.52
CA LEU A 65 -5.09 -5.98 -23.70
C LEU A 65 -4.75 -7.37 -23.15
N PHE A 66 -5.54 -7.92 -22.23
CA PHE A 66 -5.18 -9.13 -21.50
C PHE A 66 -4.86 -10.32 -22.43
N VAL A 67 -5.78 -10.69 -23.32
CA VAL A 67 -5.59 -11.86 -24.21
C VAL A 67 -4.57 -11.59 -25.32
N PRO A 68 -4.53 -10.42 -25.98
CA PRO A 68 -3.45 -10.09 -26.91
C PRO A 68 -2.06 -10.14 -26.28
N LEU A 69 -1.89 -9.63 -25.06
CA LEU A 69 -0.61 -9.69 -24.34
C LEU A 69 -0.28 -11.11 -23.90
N ALA A 70 -1.27 -11.90 -23.46
CA ALA A 70 -1.06 -13.32 -23.13
C ALA A 70 -0.62 -14.12 -24.36
N TYR A 71 -1.24 -13.88 -25.52
CA TYR A 71 -0.81 -14.47 -26.79
C TYR A 71 0.62 -14.06 -27.15
N GLY A 72 0.93 -12.76 -27.10
CA GLY A 72 2.29 -12.26 -27.36
C GLY A 72 3.33 -12.86 -26.42
N ALA A 73 3.02 -12.97 -25.12
CA ALA A 73 3.88 -13.60 -24.13
C ALA A 73 4.12 -15.08 -24.43
N ALA A 74 3.11 -15.82 -24.91
CA ALA A 74 3.26 -17.21 -25.31
C ALA A 74 4.20 -17.38 -26.52
N GLN A 75 4.26 -16.40 -27.43
CA GLN A 75 5.17 -16.42 -28.58
C GLN A 75 6.65 -16.19 -28.20
N LEU A 76 6.94 -15.71 -27.00
CA LEU A 76 8.32 -15.50 -26.55
C LEU A 76 9.03 -16.81 -26.21
N HIS A 77 8.32 -17.95 -26.16
CA HIS A 77 8.86 -19.27 -25.85
C HIS A 77 9.74 -19.28 -24.59
N LEU A 78 9.42 -18.43 -23.61
CA LEU A 78 10.20 -18.31 -22.39
C LEU A 78 10.04 -19.58 -21.53
N PRO A 79 11.10 -20.03 -20.84
CA PRO A 79 10.98 -21.12 -19.89
C PRO A 79 9.92 -20.82 -18.82
N PRO A 80 9.08 -21.80 -18.41
CA PRO A 80 8.09 -21.63 -17.34
C PRO A 80 8.68 -21.04 -16.05
N LEU A 81 9.96 -21.32 -15.77
CA LEU A 81 10.70 -20.78 -14.64
C LEU A 81 10.76 -19.24 -14.64
N VAL A 82 10.82 -18.58 -15.79
CA VAL A 82 10.85 -17.11 -15.86
C VAL A 82 9.54 -16.51 -15.32
N TYR A 83 8.40 -17.08 -15.70
CA TYR A 83 7.09 -16.65 -15.18
C TYR A 83 6.97 -16.94 -13.68
N LEU A 84 7.48 -18.10 -13.23
CA LEU A 84 7.51 -18.44 -11.81
C LEU A 84 8.36 -17.44 -11.01
N VAL A 85 9.57 -17.12 -11.49
CA VAL A 85 10.45 -16.14 -10.84
C VAL A 85 9.80 -14.75 -10.83
N ALA A 86 9.21 -14.30 -11.94
CA ALA A 86 8.48 -13.03 -11.99
C ALA A 86 7.31 -13.00 -10.99
N PHE A 87 6.54 -14.08 -10.89
CA PHE A 87 5.47 -14.23 -9.91
C PHE A 87 6.00 -14.20 -8.47
N MET A 88 7.10 -14.90 -8.18
CA MET A 88 7.74 -14.90 -6.86
C MET A 88 8.26 -13.50 -6.50
N VAL A 89 8.85 -12.77 -7.43
CA VAL A 89 9.28 -11.37 -7.24
C VAL A 89 8.07 -10.48 -6.92
N LEU A 90 6.98 -10.60 -7.68
CA LEU A 90 5.73 -9.90 -7.40
C LEU A 90 5.21 -10.22 -5.99
N MET A 91 5.22 -11.49 -5.58
CA MET A 91 4.84 -11.90 -4.23
C MET A 91 5.75 -11.29 -3.16
N LEU A 92 7.06 -11.21 -3.39
CA LEU A 92 8.00 -10.63 -2.43
C LEU A 92 7.84 -9.10 -2.28
N VAL A 93 7.38 -8.41 -3.32
CA VAL A 93 7.08 -6.96 -3.29
C VAL A 93 5.72 -6.69 -2.68
N TYR A 94 4.70 -7.46 -3.07
CA TYR A 94 3.30 -7.22 -2.73
C TYR A 94 2.79 -8.14 -1.62
N ARG A 95 3.67 -8.86 -0.90
CA ARG A 95 3.29 -9.72 0.23
C ARG A 95 2.41 -8.97 1.23
N GLY A 96 2.78 -7.73 1.57
CA GLY A 96 2.01 -6.87 2.48
C GLY A 96 0.59 -6.56 1.99
N ALA A 97 0.37 -6.50 0.67
CA ALA A 97 -0.97 -6.36 0.11
C ALA A 97 -1.81 -7.65 0.22
N VAL A 98 -1.15 -8.82 0.18
CA VAL A 98 -1.82 -10.13 0.27
C VAL A 98 -2.10 -10.53 1.72
N THR A 99 -1.15 -10.34 2.64
CA THR A 99 -1.28 -10.80 4.04
C THR A 99 -1.74 -9.71 5.00
N GLY A 100 -1.51 -8.42 4.69
CA GLY A 100 -1.84 -7.30 5.58
C GLY A 100 -2.72 -6.22 4.96
N ARG A 101 -3.13 -6.36 3.70
CA ARG A 101 -3.90 -5.35 2.95
C ARG A 101 -3.29 -3.94 3.04
N VAL A 102 -1.96 -3.87 3.10
CA VAL A 102 -1.19 -2.62 3.05
C VAL A 102 -0.59 -2.53 1.64
N PRO A 103 -1.17 -1.74 0.72
CA PRO A 103 -0.50 -1.41 -0.53
C PRO A 103 0.82 -0.73 -0.23
N LEU A 104 1.79 -0.94 -1.10
CA LEU A 104 3.07 -0.30 -0.95
C LEU A 104 2.94 1.21 -1.24
N TYR A 105 3.13 2.02 -0.21
CA TYR A 105 3.17 3.47 -0.30
C TYR A 105 4.61 3.96 -0.09
N PHE A 106 5.02 4.94 -0.89
CA PHE A 106 6.30 5.60 -0.71
C PHE A 106 6.08 7.05 -0.33
N SER A 107 6.69 7.46 0.78
CA SER A 107 6.80 8.86 1.15
C SER A 107 7.74 9.58 0.18
N ASN A 108 7.43 10.85 -0.07
CA ASN A 108 8.17 11.68 -1.03
C ASN A 108 9.16 12.63 -0.31
N ALA A 109 10.01 13.31 -1.09
CA ALA A 109 11.01 14.22 -0.56
C ALA A 109 10.40 15.40 0.23
N ILE A 110 9.21 15.88 -0.17
CA ILE A 110 8.49 16.96 0.51
C ILE A 110 8.06 16.50 1.91
N THR A 111 7.60 15.25 2.03
CA THR A 111 7.28 14.64 3.34
C THR A 111 8.54 14.55 4.21
N ALA A 112 9.66 14.11 3.65
CA ALA A 112 10.92 14.05 4.40
C ALA A 112 11.36 15.44 4.90
N GLN A 113 11.21 16.49 4.10
CA GLN A 113 11.49 17.88 4.49
C GLN A 113 10.54 18.38 5.59
N ALA A 114 9.24 18.05 5.50
CA ALA A 114 8.28 18.41 6.53
C ALA A 114 8.60 17.73 7.87
N LEU A 115 8.99 16.46 7.86
CA LEU A 115 9.42 15.74 9.05
C LEU A 115 10.73 16.31 9.62
N LEU A 116 11.68 16.72 8.77
CA LEU A 116 12.89 17.44 9.21
C LEU A 116 12.54 18.73 9.97
N ALA A 117 11.71 19.59 9.38
CA ALA A 117 11.28 20.84 10.02
C ALA A 117 10.53 20.57 11.33
N MET A 118 9.68 19.54 11.35
CA MET A 118 8.95 19.14 12.55
C MET A 118 9.88 18.64 13.66
N GLY A 119 10.88 17.81 13.32
CA GLY A 119 11.86 17.31 14.28
C GLY A 119 12.70 18.44 14.89
N GLU A 120 13.04 19.46 14.11
CA GLU A 120 13.72 20.67 14.60
C GLU A 120 12.84 21.47 15.58
N GLN A 121 11.58 21.69 15.23
CA GLN A 121 10.63 22.44 16.07
C GLN A 121 10.27 21.72 17.37
N GLN A 122 10.16 20.39 17.32
CA GLN A 122 9.74 19.55 18.45
C GLN A 122 10.94 18.94 19.21
N HIS A 123 12.17 19.29 18.83
CA HIS A 123 13.41 18.71 19.37
C HIS A 123 13.44 17.18 19.32
N LYS A 124 12.89 16.58 18.25
CA LYS A 124 12.90 15.12 18.03
C LYS A 124 14.05 14.76 17.10
N THR A 125 14.95 13.92 17.59
CA THR A 125 16.16 13.49 16.86
C THR A 125 16.23 11.99 16.63
N ALA A 126 15.27 11.23 17.16
CA ALA A 126 15.15 9.78 16.97
C ALA A 126 13.80 9.45 16.34
N LEU A 127 13.79 8.96 15.10
CA LEU A 127 12.55 8.67 14.35
C LEU A 127 12.46 7.19 14.03
N LEU A 128 11.30 6.58 14.27
CA LEU A 128 10.95 5.26 13.75
C LEU A 128 9.93 5.38 12.60
N ASP A 129 10.28 4.86 11.42
CA ASP A 129 9.40 4.75 10.25
C ASP A 129 8.78 3.33 10.17
N LEU A 130 7.47 3.23 10.42
CA LEU A 130 6.71 1.98 10.36
C LEU A 130 6.20 1.75 8.93
N GLY A 131 6.70 0.70 8.27
CA GLY A 131 6.47 0.48 6.85
C GLY A 131 7.44 1.27 5.97
N ALA A 132 8.72 1.27 6.35
CA ALA A 132 9.74 2.13 5.75
C ALA A 132 10.04 1.85 4.27
N GLY A 133 9.58 0.73 3.72
CA GLY A 133 9.78 0.32 2.34
C GLY A 133 11.27 0.26 1.98
N ILE A 134 11.65 1.06 0.98
CA ILE A 134 13.04 1.19 0.52
C ILE A 134 13.81 2.30 1.27
N GLY A 135 13.28 2.78 2.40
CA GLY A 135 13.79 3.89 3.19
C GLY A 135 13.66 5.25 2.49
N SER A 136 12.58 5.46 1.72
CA SER A 136 12.41 6.70 0.95
C SER A 136 12.25 7.95 1.82
N LEU A 137 11.77 7.79 3.05
CA LEU A 137 11.69 8.84 4.06
C LEU A 137 13.00 9.01 4.84
N ILE A 138 13.48 7.94 5.47
CA ILE A 138 14.61 8.02 6.42
C ILE A 138 15.94 8.36 5.75
N TYR A 139 16.21 7.92 4.51
CA TYR A 139 17.51 8.18 3.89
C TYR A 139 17.77 9.64 3.50
N PRO A 140 16.80 10.38 2.93
CA PRO A 140 16.94 11.83 2.75
C PRO A 140 17.15 12.59 4.06
N ILE A 141 16.44 12.20 5.13
CA ILE A 141 16.57 12.82 6.47
C ILE A 141 17.98 12.57 7.02
N ALA A 142 18.46 11.32 6.98
CA ALA A 142 19.78 10.96 7.49
C ALA A 142 20.94 11.67 6.79
N ARG A 143 20.77 12.05 5.52
CA ARG A 143 21.77 12.84 4.79
C ARG A 143 21.86 14.27 5.30
N GLN A 144 20.72 14.86 5.70
CA GLN A 144 20.64 16.23 6.18
C GLN A 144 20.95 16.34 7.67
N ARG A 145 20.61 15.30 8.44
CA ARG A 145 20.83 15.21 9.89
C ARG A 145 21.63 13.96 10.27
N PRO A 146 22.97 13.99 10.10
CA PRO A 146 23.85 12.90 10.56
C PRO A 146 23.80 12.69 12.08
N ASP A 147 23.38 13.72 12.83
CA ASP A 147 23.20 13.73 14.28
C ASP A 147 21.92 13.01 14.76
N TRP A 148 21.00 12.67 13.84
CA TRP A 148 19.73 12.01 14.16
C TRP A 148 19.82 10.50 14.04
N GLN A 149 19.11 9.79 14.93
CA GLN A 149 18.99 8.34 14.93
C GLN A 149 17.72 7.92 14.18
N LEU A 150 17.85 7.35 13.00
CA LEU A 150 16.70 6.94 12.21
C LEU A 150 16.58 5.42 12.18
N ARG A 151 15.39 4.93 12.50
CA ARG A 151 15.02 3.53 12.41
C ARG A 151 13.91 3.38 11.39
N GLY A 152 13.93 2.29 10.64
CA GLY A 152 12.84 1.89 9.77
C GLY A 152 12.52 0.43 10.00
N LEU A 153 11.24 0.09 9.96
CA LEU A 153 10.77 -1.29 10.05
C LEU A 153 10.01 -1.64 8.77
N GLU A 154 10.39 -2.75 8.13
CA GLU A 154 9.76 -3.22 6.90
C GLU A 154 9.57 -4.74 6.93
N ASN A 155 8.39 -5.21 6.49
CA ASN A 155 8.02 -6.63 6.54
C ASN A 155 8.08 -7.32 5.16
N ALA A 156 8.14 -6.56 4.07
CA ALA A 156 8.25 -7.06 2.72
C ALA A 156 9.73 -7.30 2.38
N PRO A 157 10.14 -8.57 2.13
CA PRO A 157 11.56 -8.92 2.02
C PRO A 157 12.32 -8.16 0.93
N LEU A 158 11.69 -7.93 -0.24
CA LEU A 158 12.39 -7.28 -1.35
C LEU A 158 12.57 -5.78 -1.12
N THR A 159 11.57 -5.10 -0.57
CA THR A 159 11.65 -3.67 -0.29
C THR A 159 12.61 -3.41 0.86
N TRP A 160 12.58 -4.25 1.90
CA TRP A 160 13.58 -4.27 2.95
C TRP A 160 14.98 -4.47 2.38
N LEU A 161 15.19 -5.48 1.51
CA LEU A 161 16.52 -5.76 0.95
C LEU A 161 17.04 -4.56 0.14
N ILE A 162 16.21 -3.99 -0.73
CA ILE A 162 16.56 -2.79 -1.51
C ILE A 162 16.87 -1.62 -0.57
N GLY A 163 16.03 -1.40 0.44
CA GLY A 163 16.24 -0.39 1.46
C GLY A 163 17.55 -0.60 2.20
N HIS A 164 17.84 -1.81 2.66
CA HIS A 164 19.02 -2.17 3.42
C HIS A 164 20.29 -1.93 2.61
N LEU A 165 20.28 -2.31 1.32
CA LEU A 165 21.38 -2.03 0.39
C LEU A 165 21.57 -0.53 0.15
N ARG A 166 20.50 0.25 0.02
CA ARG A 166 20.55 1.73 -0.10
C ARG A 166 21.12 2.42 1.15
N GLY A 167 20.97 1.79 2.31
CA GLY A 167 21.44 2.29 3.61
C GLY A 167 22.88 1.96 3.95
N ARG A 168 23.58 1.14 3.15
CA ARG A 168 24.97 0.76 3.44
C ARG A 168 25.85 2.01 3.54
N GLY A 169 26.66 2.07 4.60
CA GLY A 169 27.53 3.21 4.89
C GLY A 169 26.87 4.35 5.67
N LYS A 170 25.60 4.23 6.07
CA LYS A 170 24.94 5.19 6.96
C LYS A 170 24.97 4.69 8.40
N ALA A 171 25.80 5.31 9.23
CA ALA A 171 25.94 4.93 10.65
C ALA A 171 24.71 5.32 11.49
N ASN A 172 23.93 6.30 11.02
CA ASN A 172 22.80 6.88 11.75
C ASN A 172 21.44 6.35 11.29
N VAL A 173 21.43 5.29 10.46
CA VAL A 173 20.20 4.64 9.98
C VAL A 173 20.25 3.14 10.24
N ARG A 174 19.16 2.61 10.80
CA ARG A 174 18.95 1.16 10.94
C ARG A 174 17.62 0.77 10.29
N LEU A 175 17.70 0.00 9.20
CA LEU A 175 16.52 -0.60 8.57
C LEU A 175 16.40 -2.07 8.98
N GLU A 176 15.37 -2.37 9.75
CA GLU A 176 15.09 -3.67 10.33
C GLU A 176 14.05 -4.43 9.52
N PHE A 177 14.26 -5.73 9.35
CA PHE A 177 13.26 -6.63 8.80
C PHE A 177 12.40 -7.14 9.93
N GLY A 178 11.10 -6.87 9.91
CA GLY A 178 10.22 -7.30 11.00
C GLY A 178 8.78 -6.89 10.85
N ASP A 179 7.97 -7.42 11.75
CA ASP A 179 6.55 -7.12 11.85
C ASP A 179 6.31 -5.96 12.83
N LEU A 180 5.58 -4.94 12.38
CA LEU A 180 5.26 -3.76 13.19
C LEU A 180 4.45 -4.10 14.43
N TRP A 181 3.64 -5.17 14.38
CA TRP A 181 2.82 -5.56 15.52
C TRP A 181 3.66 -6.16 16.66
N GLN A 182 4.77 -6.81 16.31
CA GLN A 182 5.71 -7.43 17.26
C GLN A 182 6.75 -6.45 17.79
N ARG A 183 7.01 -5.35 17.07
CA ARG A 183 7.93 -4.29 17.51
C ARG A 183 7.28 -3.48 18.64
N SER A 184 7.95 -3.35 19.78
CA SER A 184 7.52 -2.45 20.86
C SER A 184 7.78 -0.99 20.51
N LEU A 185 6.85 -0.10 20.88
CA LEU A 185 6.98 1.36 20.74
C LEU A 185 7.38 2.09 22.04
N ALA A 186 7.69 1.35 23.12
CA ALA A 186 7.95 1.91 24.44
C ALA A 186 9.12 2.89 24.52
N GLU A 187 10.11 2.73 23.65
CA GLU A 187 11.30 3.57 23.57
C GLU A 187 11.24 4.58 22.42
N GLU A 188 10.09 4.70 21.76
CA GLU A 188 9.92 5.46 20.52
C GLU A 188 9.14 6.74 20.79
N ASN A 189 9.86 7.86 20.95
CA ASN A 189 9.23 9.16 21.22
C ASN A 189 8.79 9.92 19.96
N TRP A 190 9.14 9.41 18.77
CA TRP A 190 8.69 9.96 17.48
C TRP A 190 8.58 8.82 16.46
N VAL A 191 7.34 8.58 16.02
CA VAL A 191 6.99 7.50 15.11
C VAL A 191 6.29 8.11 13.90
N TYR A 192 6.69 7.69 12.71
CA TYR A 192 6.03 8.02 11.46
C TYR A 192 5.46 6.76 10.82
N THR A 193 4.33 6.90 10.13
CA THR A 193 3.69 5.80 9.42
C THR A 193 3.02 6.27 8.13
N PHE A 194 3.09 5.47 7.08
CA PHE A 194 2.33 5.66 5.84
C PHE A 194 1.79 4.31 5.32
N LEU A 195 0.80 3.78 6.04
CA LEU A 195 0.17 2.48 5.75
C LEU A 195 -1.15 2.67 4.99
N SER A 196 -1.97 1.62 4.89
CA SER A 196 -3.36 1.71 4.42
C SER A 196 -4.30 2.18 5.55
N PRO A 197 -5.56 2.58 5.24
CA PRO A 197 -6.55 2.93 6.26
C PRO A 197 -6.87 1.80 7.25
N GLU A 198 -6.82 0.56 6.79
CA GLU A 198 -7.29 -0.62 7.53
C GLU A 198 -6.55 -0.84 8.88
N PRO A 199 -5.21 -0.85 8.95
CA PRO A 199 -4.49 -1.01 10.21
C PRO A 199 -4.52 0.23 11.12
N MET A 200 -5.09 1.37 10.70
CA MET A 200 -4.96 2.62 11.46
C MET A 200 -5.69 2.61 12.79
N ALA A 201 -6.83 1.93 12.90
CA ALA A 201 -7.51 1.81 14.17
C ALA A 201 -6.66 1.07 15.21
N GLU A 202 -6.09 -0.08 14.85
CA GLU A 202 -5.26 -0.91 15.72
C GLU A 202 -3.89 -0.28 16.00
N LEU A 203 -3.28 0.37 15.01
CA LEU A 203 -2.02 1.09 15.21
C LEU A 203 -2.18 2.22 16.21
N GLY A 204 -3.30 2.95 16.18
CA GLY A 204 -3.59 3.97 17.17
C GLY A 204 -3.65 3.39 18.59
N VAL A 205 -4.21 2.18 18.75
CA VAL A 205 -4.33 1.53 20.07
C VAL A 205 -2.95 1.18 20.57
N LYS A 206 -2.14 0.53 19.71
CA LYS A 206 -0.76 0.21 20.01
C LYS A 206 0.06 1.45 20.39
N ALA A 207 -0.11 2.55 19.64
CA ALA A 207 0.59 3.81 19.94
C ALA A 207 0.16 4.41 21.28
N ALA A 208 -1.14 4.42 21.59
CA ALA A 208 -1.66 4.88 22.88
C ALA A 208 -1.10 4.06 24.04
N GLU A 209 -1.09 2.73 23.91
CA GLU A 209 -0.70 1.82 24.99
C GLU A 209 0.80 1.74 25.19
N GLU A 210 1.59 1.79 24.11
CA GLU A 210 3.02 1.50 24.18
C GLU A 210 3.91 2.74 24.15
N MET A 211 3.59 3.80 23.39
CA MET A 211 4.52 4.94 23.25
C MET A 211 4.71 5.66 24.58
N PRO A 212 5.84 6.37 24.81
CA PRO A 212 6.01 7.23 25.99
C PRO A 212 5.05 8.42 25.96
N ALA A 213 4.78 9.07 27.10
CA ALA A 213 3.79 10.15 27.20
C ALA A 213 4.11 11.39 26.35
N ASP A 214 5.39 11.71 26.15
CA ASP A 214 5.86 12.76 25.25
C ASP A 214 5.95 12.30 23.78
N GLY A 215 5.51 11.07 23.50
CA GLY A 215 5.55 10.44 22.18
C GLY A 215 4.69 11.18 21.15
N LEU A 216 5.20 11.23 19.92
CA LEU A 216 4.52 11.83 18.78
C LEU A 216 4.37 10.80 17.66
N LEU A 217 3.14 10.44 17.32
CA LEU A 217 2.81 9.65 16.13
C LEU A 217 2.41 10.59 15.00
N VAL A 218 3.05 10.43 13.84
CA VAL A 218 2.73 11.15 12.60
C VAL A 218 2.23 10.15 11.57
N SER A 219 0.93 10.21 11.25
CA SER A 219 0.33 9.40 10.21
C SER A 219 0.18 10.19 8.91
N ASN A 220 0.62 9.61 7.81
CA ASN A 220 0.52 10.21 6.49
C ASN A 220 -0.76 9.77 5.77
N SER A 221 -1.54 10.74 5.29
CA SER A 221 -2.77 10.60 4.48
C SER A 221 -3.96 9.93 5.18
N PHE A 222 -3.73 9.05 6.15
CA PHE A 222 -4.75 8.23 6.79
C PHE A 222 -4.85 8.54 8.29
N PRO A 223 -5.97 9.11 8.77
CA PRO A 223 -6.16 9.40 10.19
C PRO A 223 -6.45 8.12 11.00
N ILE A 224 -6.21 8.19 12.31
CA ILE A 224 -6.72 7.21 13.27
C ILE A 224 -8.25 7.38 13.37
N PRO A 225 -9.07 6.37 13.02
CA PRO A 225 -10.52 6.58 12.84
C PRO A 225 -11.29 7.02 14.10
N TRP A 226 -10.79 6.66 15.28
CA TRP A 226 -11.46 6.92 16.57
C TRP A 226 -10.84 8.08 17.36
N ALA A 227 -9.81 8.75 16.82
CA ALA A 227 -9.14 9.87 17.49
C ALA A 227 -9.01 11.09 16.56
N GLU A 228 -9.28 12.26 17.11
CA GLU A 228 -8.94 13.52 16.45
C GLU A 228 -7.43 13.79 16.55
N ALA A 229 -6.85 14.34 15.48
CA ALA A 229 -5.44 14.70 15.47
C ALA A 229 -5.23 16.00 16.24
N ASP A 230 -4.20 16.08 17.08
CA ASP A 230 -3.84 17.30 17.81
C ASP A 230 -3.55 18.45 16.85
N TRP A 231 -2.91 18.15 15.71
CA TRP A 231 -2.82 19.06 14.59
C TRP A 231 -2.66 18.31 13.28
N THR A 232 -2.87 19.03 12.17
CA THR A 232 -2.60 18.52 10.83
C THR A 232 -1.67 19.47 10.08
N ALA A 233 -0.80 18.90 9.26
CA ALA A 233 0.04 19.66 8.34
C ALA A 233 -0.29 19.25 6.91
N THR A 234 -0.62 20.24 6.07
CA THR A 234 -0.87 20.01 4.64
C THR A 234 0.40 20.31 3.86
N LEU A 235 0.85 19.36 3.06
CA LEU A 235 2.04 19.48 2.25
C LEU A 235 1.69 19.96 0.84
N GLU A 236 2.47 20.90 0.32
CA GLU A 236 2.35 21.42 -1.04
C GLU A 236 2.97 20.45 -2.07
N ASP A 237 2.55 19.19 -2.04
CA ASP A 237 2.91 18.20 -3.05
C ASP A 237 1.76 17.98 -4.05
N ARG A 238 2.01 17.19 -5.10
CA ARG A 238 1.00 16.89 -6.13
C ARG A 238 -0.27 16.22 -5.58
N ARG A 239 -0.21 15.59 -4.41
CA ARG A 239 -1.33 14.87 -3.78
C ARG A 239 -2.00 15.69 -2.69
N THR A 240 -1.47 16.88 -2.38
CA THR A 240 -1.87 17.68 -1.22
C THR A 240 -1.84 16.82 0.05
N THR A 241 -0.72 16.10 0.25
CA THR A 241 -0.57 15.13 1.33
C THR A 241 -0.88 15.77 2.69
N ARG A 242 -1.71 15.12 3.50
CA ARG A 242 -2.04 15.58 4.85
C ARG A 242 -1.36 14.69 5.89
N LEU A 243 -0.59 15.30 6.79
CA LEU A 243 0.00 14.64 7.94
C LEU A 243 -0.91 14.88 9.15
N TYR A 244 -1.29 13.80 9.83
CA TYR A 244 -2.06 13.83 11.07
C TYR A 244 -1.11 13.54 12.22
N CYS A 245 -1.03 14.47 13.17
CA CYS A 245 -0.08 14.39 14.26
C CYS A 245 -0.84 14.16 15.56
N TYR A 246 -0.39 13.14 16.30
CA TYR A 246 -1.03 12.67 17.52
C TYR A 246 0.01 12.58 18.64
N ARG A 247 -0.24 13.26 19.75
CA ARG A 247 0.49 13.03 21.00
C ARG A 247 0.00 11.72 21.60
N ALA A 248 0.91 10.90 22.10
CA ALA A 248 0.58 9.62 22.71
C ALA A 248 -0.42 9.79 23.87
N GLU A 249 -0.27 10.85 24.67
CA GLU A 249 -1.20 11.18 25.75
C GLU A 249 -2.62 11.47 25.24
N SER A 250 -2.76 12.27 24.19
CA SER A 250 -4.06 12.55 23.55
C SER A 250 -4.71 11.27 23.00
N LEU A 251 -3.91 10.37 22.41
CA LEU A 251 -4.40 9.06 21.96
C LEU A 251 -4.89 8.20 23.12
N ARG A 252 -4.20 8.18 24.27
CA ARG A 252 -4.66 7.44 25.46
C ARG A 252 -6.00 7.96 25.97
N GLN A 253 -6.16 9.27 26.02
CA GLN A 253 -7.41 9.90 26.45
C GLN A 253 -8.55 9.55 25.49
N ALA A 254 -8.32 9.69 24.18
CA ALA A 254 -9.31 9.31 23.16
C ALA A 254 -9.67 7.82 23.22
N LEU A 255 -8.69 6.93 23.43
CA LEU A 255 -8.91 5.50 23.57
C LEU A 255 -9.74 5.17 24.82
N ALA A 256 -9.49 5.83 25.95
CA ALA A 256 -10.27 5.65 27.17
C ALA A 256 -11.74 6.03 26.95
N VAL A 257 -12.01 7.17 26.30
CA VAL A 257 -13.37 7.62 25.94
C VAL A 257 -14.05 6.63 24.98
N ALA A 258 -13.33 6.15 23.97
CA ALA A 258 -13.85 5.20 22.99
C ALA A 258 -14.25 3.86 23.65
N ARG A 259 -13.44 3.38 24.60
CA ARG A 259 -13.73 2.17 25.39
C ARG A 259 -14.97 2.34 26.28
N GLN A 260 -15.07 3.46 26.99
CA GLN A 260 -16.24 3.76 27.84
C GLN A 260 -17.54 3.84 27.02
N SER A 261 -17.49 4.45 25.83
CA SER A 261 -18.65 4.55 24.94
C SER A 261 -19.08 3.21 24.36
N ALA A 262 -18.15 2.27 24.17
CA ALA A 262 -18.46 0.90 23.74
C ALA A 262 -19.09 0.05 24.85
N GLU A 263 -18.73 0.32 26.11
CA GLU A 263 -19.28 -0.37 27.29
C GLU A 263 -20.65 0.18 27.72
N ASN A 264 -21.00 1.43 27.37
CA ASN A 264 -22.26 2.06 27.73
C ASN A 264 -22.95 2.75 26.53
N PRO A 265 -23.58 1.98 25.61
CA PRO A 265 -24.16 2.50 24.37
C PRO A 265 -25.34 3.47 24.56
N ASP A 266 -25.94 3.53 25.75
CA ASP A 266 -27.10 4.39 26.08
C ASP A 266 -26.72 5.71 26.82
N SER A 267 -25.43 6.03 26.93
CA SER A 267 -25.01 7.30 27.56
C SER A 267 -25.26 8.51 26.63
N PRO A 268 -25.91 9.58 27.12
CA PRO A 268 -26.22 10.74 26.30
C PRO A 268 -24.93 11.46 25.88
N LYS A 269 -24.79 11.74 24.57
CA LYS A 269 -23.66 12.53 24.05
C LYS A 269 -23.60 13.88 24.78
N PRO A 270 -22.41 14.32 25.25
CA PRO A 270 -22.28 15.62 25.88
C PRO A 270 -22.65 16.71 24.85
N SER A 271 -23.54 17.60 25.28
CA SER A 271 -23.88 18.81 24.54
C SER A 271 -22.65 19.71 24.44
N SER A 272 -22.31 20.07 23.20
CA SER A 272 -21.32 21.08 22.80
C SER A 272 -21.45 22.40 23.57
#